data_AF-A0A4R5WE77-F1
#
_entry.id   AF-A0A4R5WE77-F1
#
_cell.length_a   1.000
_cell.length_b   1.000
_cell.length_c   1.000
_cell.angle_alpha   90.00
_cell.angle_beta   90.00
_cell.angle_gamma   90.00
#
_symmetry.space_group_name_H-M   'P 1'
#
loop_
_entity.id
_entity.type
_entity.pdbx_description
1 polymer ?
#
loop_
_entity_poly.entity_id
_entity_poly.type
_entity_poly.pdbx_seq_one_letter_code
_entity_poly.pdbx_strand_id
1 'polypeptide(L)'
;MSRHSHRTAALAAAALAVSMTVGLPVAQANPTSETAKQVPWNEVGDGWTLATWNPVAGHRPGERPAPDEPRPENAANTLFLIDPVGRRYAVTTFAPNDKGWKPHLLDWSGDGGRALFSMGDDTVIVVDLHTGRQTSFPSRASARFSRPNGEAIVLSSSSQGQPSTLQRVDLAGNVQLTYPTENLAGAGRFGGDYLETPDGTTLVLSTANRGNDAAPRTDNSFVLMGNDGTVGRVLPVPMPNGVCMTTRWLTPTDFVARCNIENSAASQLWKVPLDGSAPTALTALNNAKNEPGFDGDYGDMDAWQLPSGTFVQSLGACGVVFLSRVTSDGHTQRVKVPRAGNNIDVVGSSGGSLVLKSTTGCSPSTALLSYDPAANATKVLLGPTVNDGRVVDAMTFGQGYRS
;
A
#
# COMPACT_ATOMS: atom_id res chain seq x y z
N MET A 1 -28.98 60.37 64.13
CA MET A 1 -30.07 60.25 63.14
C MET A 1 -29.43 60.09 61.75
N SER A 2 -29.87 59.07 60.99
CA SER A 2 -29.51 58.68 59.59
C SER A 2 -28.04 58.37 59.27
N ARG A 3 -27.60 57.11 59.09
CA ARG A 3 -27.75 56.14 57.97
C ARG A 3 -27.05 56.53 56.64
N HIS A 4 -25.94 55.85 56.32
CA HIS A 4 -25.71 54.94 55.16
C HIS A 4 -24.19 54.59 55.07
N SER A 5 -23.73 53.34 55.28
CA SER A 5 -23.68 52.16 54.37
C SER A 5 -22.74 52.41 53.17
N HIS A 6 -21.64 51.70 52.89
CA HIS A 6 -21.35 50.26 52.75
C HIS A 6 -19.85 49.96 53.06
N ARG A 7 -19.46 48.96 53.87
CA ARG A 7 -19.27 47.50 53.58
C ARG A 7 -18.24 47.22 52.46
N THR A 8 -16.96 46.96 52.81
CA THR A 8 -16.27 45.68 53.16
C THR A 8 -15.99 44.75 51.97
N ALA A 9 -14.69 44.45 51.77
CA ALA A 9 -14.22 43.17 51.25
C ALA A 9 -12.98 42.76 52.07
N ALA A 10 -13.13 41.73 52.91
CA ALA A 10 -12.03 41.07 53.61
C ALA A 10 -11.76 39.74 52.91
N LEU A 11 -10.49 39.52 52.53
CA LEU A 11 -10.00 38.27 52.00
C LEU A 11 -10.04 37.18 53.08
N ALA A 12 -10.60 36.02 52.75
CA ALA A 12 -10.39 34.79 53.48
C ALA A 12 -9.59 33.82 52.59
N ALA A 13 -8.39 33.46 53.06
CA ALA A 13 -7.54 32.45 52.46
C ALA A 13 -8.10 31.05 52.77
N ALA A 14 -8.23 30.21 51.75
CA ALA A 14 -8.49 28.79 51.89
C ALA A 14 -7.30 28.01 51.31
N ALA A 15 -6.60 27.28 52.17
CA ALA A 15 -5.56 26.34 51.79
C ALA A 15 -6.20 25.09 51.16
N LEU A 16 -5.86 24.78 49.92
CA LEU A 16 -6.24 23.55 49.23
C LEU A 16 -5.07 22.56 49.29
N ALA A 17 -5.31 21.42 49.92
CA ALA A 17 -4.41 20.28 49.95
C ALA A 17 -4.20 19.74 48.53
N VAL A 18 -2.94 19.62 48.11
CA VAL A 18 -2.56 18.97 46.84
C VAL A 18 -2.56 17.46 47.08
N SER A 19 -3.63 16.78 46.66
CA SER A 19 -3.61 15.33 46.51
C SER A 19 -2.73 14.97 45.31
N MET A 20 -1.51 14.48 45.57
CA MET A 20 -0.70 13.82 44.55
C MET A 20 -1.34 12.47 44.23
N THR A 21 -2.17 12.41 43.21
CA THR A 21 -2.53 11.15 42.58
C THR A 21 -1.31 10.65 41.81
N VAL A 22 -0.61 9.67 42.39
CA VAL A 22 0.34 8.84 41.66
C VAL A 22 -0.44 8.15 40.55
N GLY A 23 -0.22 8.58 39.30
CA GLY A 23 -0.82 7.95 38.13
C GLY A 23 -0.29 6.52 38.02
N LEU A 24 -1.15 5.55 38.28
CA LEU A 24 -0.90 4.15 37.88
C LEU A 24 -0.73 4.10 36.35
N PRO A 25 0.11 3.20 35.82
CA PRO A 25 0.27 3.04 34.38
C PRO A 25 -1.10 2.78 33.75
N VAL A 26 -1.48 3.64 32.80
CA VAL A 26 -2.67 3.42 31.97
C VAL A 26 -2.44 2.11 31.24
N ALA A 27 -3.27 1.11 31.54
CA ALA A 27 -3.27 -0.14 30.81
C ALA A 27 -3.42 0.17 29.31
N GLN A 28 -2.43 -0.25 28.50
CA GLN A 28 -2.50 -0.22 27.04
C GLN A 28 -3.83 -0.86 26.64
N ALA A 29 -4.77 -0.04 26.18
CA ALA A 29 -5.99 -0.56 25.60
C ALA A 29 -5.58 -1.22 24.28
N ASN A 30 -5.47 -2.56 24.29
CA ASN A 30 -5.69 -3.34 23.08
C ASN A 30 -6.92 -2.73 22.39
N PRO A 31 -6.92 -2.53 21.06
CA PRO A 31 -8.13 -2.14 20.36
C PRO A 31 -9.23 -3.03 20.90
N THR A 32 -10.33 -2.42 21.31
CA THR A 32 -11.55 -3.14 21.60
C THR A 32 -11.98 -3.73 20.26
N SER A 33 -11.34 -4.83 19.88
CA SER A 33 -11.83 -5.73 18.88
C SER A 33 -13.23 -6.04 19.36
N GLU A 34 -14.22 -5.93 18.48
CA GLU A 34 -15.47 -6.61 18.76
C GLU A 34 -15.20 -8.10 18.56
N THR A 35 -14.28 -8.70 19.33
CA THR A 35 -13.91 -10.13 19.28
C THR A 35 -15.13 -11.03 19.49
N ALA A 36 -16.23 -10.46 20.02
CA ALA A 36 -17.52 -11.10 20.17
C ALA A 36 -18.41 -11.04 18.91
N LYS A 37 -18.18 -10.12 17.96
CA LYS A 37 -18.95 -10.04 16.72
C LYS A 37 -18.27 -10.82 15.61
N GLN A 38 -19.04 -11.73 15.02
CA GLN A 38 -18.61 -12.45 13.83
C GLN A 38 -18.44 -11.48 12.66
N VAL A 39 -17.43 -11.75 11.83
CA VAL A 39 -17.22 -11.05 10.56
C VAL A 39 -18.42 -11.36 9.66
N PRO A 40 -19.08 -10.35 9.07
CA PRO A 40 -20.12 -10.55 8.06
C PRO A 40 -19.47 -10.92 6.72
N TRP A 41 -19.02 -12.16 6.57
CA TRP A 41 -18.25 -12.63 5.39
C TRP A 41 -18.96 -12.40 4.05
N ASN A 42 -20.29 -12.39 4.04
CA ASN A 42 -21.11 -12.08 2.87
C ASN A 42 -21.07 -10.60 2.45
N GLU A 43 -20.60 -9.71 3.33
CA GLU A 43 -20.42 -8.28 3.06
C GLU A 43 -18.97 -7.91 2.76
N VAL A 44 -18.01 -8.83 2.99
CA VAL A 44 -16.58 -8.59 2.75
C VAL A 44 -16.33 -8.43 1.25
N GLY A 45 -15.76 -7.30 0.87
CA GLY A 45 -15.59 -6.93 -0.54
C GLY A 45 -15.09 -5.50 -0.67
N ASP A 46 -15.58 -4.76 -1.68
CA ASP A 46 -15.16 -3.39 -1.94
C ASP A 46 -15.22 -2.51 -0.67
N GLY A 47 -14.16 -1.73 -0.45
CA GLY A 47 -14.01 -0.84 0.71
C GLY A 47 -13.54 -1.49 2.00
N TRP A 48 -13.54 -2.83 2.09
CA TRP A 48 -12.89 -3.51 3.21
C TRP A 48 -11.37 -3.42 3.09
N THR A 49 -10.71 -3.34 4.24
CA THR A 49 -9.26 -3.18 4.30
C THR A 49 -8.66 -4.15 5.30
N LEU A 50 -7.62 -4.87 4.88
CA LEU A 50 -6.73 -5.59 5.78
C LEU A 50 -5.68 -4.63 6.31
N ALA A 51 -5.39 -4.70 7.60
CA ALA A 51 -4.33 -3.91 8.19
C ALA A 51 -3.63 -4.67 9.31
N THR A 52 -2.30 -4.71 9.24
CA THR A 52 -1.45 -5.20 10.32
C THR A 52 -1.21 -4.07 11.32
N TRP A 53 -1.42 -4.36 12.60
CA TRP A 53 -1.28 -3.41 13.70
C TRP A 53 -0.27 -3.89 14.74
N ASN A 54 0.52 -2.96 15.26
CA ASN A 54 1.41 -3.18 16.38
C ASN A 54 0.96 -2.32 17.58
N PRO A 55 0.88 -2.88 18.80
CA PRO A 55 0.42 -2.17 20.00
C PRO A 55 1.41 -1.12 20.52
N VAL A 56 2.65 -1.14 20.05
CA VAL A 56 3.69 -0.22 20.50
C VAL A 56 3.71 1.00 19.60
N ALA A 57 3.53 2.17 20.21
CA ALA A 57 3.63 3.46 19.54
C ALA A 57 4.98 3.65 18.85
N GLY A 58 5.03 4.52 17.85
CA GLY A 58 6.28 4.92 17.23
C GLY A 58 6.88 6.16 17.89
N HIS A 59 8.19 6.14 18.18
CA HIS A 59 8.93 7.32 18.65
C HIS A 59 9.41 8.21 17.52
N ARG A 60 9.52 9.52 17.75
CA ARG A 60 10.19 10.39 16.79
C ARG A 60 11.68 10.05 16.72
N PRO A 61 12.37 10.27 15.59
CA PRO A 61 13.82 10.10 15.55
C PRO A 61 14.50 10.93 16.64
N GLY A 62 15.40 10.30 17.38
CA GLY A 62 16.14 10.94 18.48
C GLY A 62 15.42 10.92 19.83
N GLU A 63 14.13 10.58 19.90
CA GLU A 63 13.48 10.27 21.18
C GLU A 63 14.00 8.94 21.71
N ARG A 64 14.45 8.95 22.97
CA ARG A 64 14.84 7.71 23.66
C ARG A 64 13.59 7.12 24.31
N PRO A 65 13.22 5.87 24.01
CA PRO A 65 12.17 5.18 24.74
C PRO A 65 12.57 5.07 26.22
N ALA A 66 11.57 5.00 27.10
CA ALA A 66 11.85 4.72 28.51
C ALA A 66 12.52 3.32 28.64
N PRO A 67 13.39 3.08 29.64
CA PRO A 67 14.12 1.81 29.76
C PRO A 67 13.22 0.56 29.81
N ASP A 68 12.01 0.72 30.34
CA ASP A 68 10.97 -0.30 30.52
C ASP A 68 9.88 -0.25 29.45
N GLU A 69 9.96 0.68 28.50
CA GLU A 69 8.98 0.81 27.42
C GLU A 69 9.02 -0.41 26.49
N PRO A 70 7.87 -1.02 26.16
CA PRO A 70 7.82 -2.13 25.22
C PRO A 70 8.44 -1.72 23.89
N ARG A 71 9.26 -2.60 23.32
CA ARG A 71 9.83 -2.35 21.99
C ARG A 71 8.95 -2.97 20.91
N PRO A 72 8.75 -2.30 19.77
CA PRO A 72 7.86 -2.83 18.75
C PRO A 72 8.31 -4.16 18.14
N GLU A 73 9.62 -4.42 18.07
CA GLU A 73 10.19 -5.69 17.61
C GLU A 73 9.87 -6.88 18.54
N ASN A 74 9.58 -6.59 19.81
CA ASN A 74 9.23 -7.59 20.82
C ASN A 74 7.71 -7.74 20.99
N ALA A 75 6.92 -6.95 20.25
CA ALA A 75 5.47 -6.94 20.33
C ALA A 75 4.85 -7.70 19.16
N ALA A 76 3.82 -8.48 19.46
CA ALA A 76 3.08 -9.21 18.45
C ALA A 76 2.32 -8.25 17.53
N ASN A 77 2.15 -8.64 16.26
CA ASN A 77 1.42 -7.86 15.27
C ASN A 77 0.07 -8.53 14.99
N THR A 78 -1.03 -7.80 15.13
CA THR A 78 -2.37 -8.35 14.88
C THR A 78 -2.85 -7.92 13.51
N LEU A 79 -3.33 -8.89 12.73
CA LEU A 79 -4.05 -8.62 11.48
C LEU A 79 -5.51 -8.30 11.80
N PHE A 80 -5.95 -7.12 11.38
CA PHE A 80 -7.35 -6.71 11.42
C PHE A 80 -7.95 -6.74 10.02
N LEU A 81 -9.17 -7.23 9.94
CA LEU A 81 -10.10 -6.92 8.86
C LEU A 81 -10.95 -5.73 9.30
N ILE A 82 -10.99 -4.68 8.47
CA ILE A 82 -11.64 -3.41 8.78
C ILE A 82 -12.72 -3.14 7.75
N ASP A 83 -13.94 -2.89 8.21
CA ASP A 83 -15.06 -2.56 7.33
C ASP A 83 -15.05 -1.08 6.90
N PRO A 84 -15.83 -0.68 5.89
CA PRO A 84 -15.88 0.71 5.42
C PRO A 84 -16.32 1.71 6.50
N VAL A 85 -17.07 1.27 7.52
CA VAL A 85 -17.48 2.12 8.65
C VAL A 85 -16.45 2.12 9.79
N GLY A 86 -15.31 1.46 9.64
CA GLY A 86 -14.20 1.45 10.59
C GLY A 86 -14.34 0.47 11.76
N ARG A 87 -15.31 -0.47 11.72
CA ARG A 87 -15.34 -1.61 12.64
C ARG A 87 -14.19 -2.55 12.32
N ARG A 88 -13.63 -3.17 13.36
CA ARG A 88 -12.39 -3.96 13.28
C ARG A 88 -12.63 -5.34 13.83
N TYR A 89 -12.17 -6.32 13.09
CA TYR A 89 -12.24 -7.73 13.42
C TYR A 89 -10.83 -8.28 13.47
N ALA A 90 -10.36 -8.68 14.65
CA ALA A 90 -9.07 -9.35 14.77
C ALA A 90 -9.16 -10.73 14.09
N VAL A 91 -8.25 -11.00 13.15
CA VAL A 91 -8.20 -12.26 12.40
C VAL A 91 -7.17 -13.21 13.02
N THR A 92 -5.92 -12.75 13.13
CA THR A 92 -4.81 -13.55 13.66
C THR A 92 -3.73 -12.64 14.22
N THR A 93 -2.79 -13.23 14.95
CA THR A 93 -1.65 -12.50 15.52
C THR A 93 -0.34 -13.20 15.14
N PHE A 94 0.61 -12.43 14.63
CA PHE A 94 1.97 -12.86 14.33
C PHE A 94 2.83 -12.64 15.57
N ALA A 95 3.39 -13.74 16.11
CA ALA A 95 4.31 -13.66 17.22
C ALA A 95 5.58 -12.88 16.83
N PRO A 96 6.23 -12.19 17.79
CA PRO A 96 7.58 -11.67 17.60
C PRO A 96 8.54 -12.79 17.19
N ASN A 97 9.60 -12.43 16.48
CA ASN A 97 10.68 -13.35 16.11
C ASN A 97 12.04 -12.76 16.50
N ASP A 98 13.04 -13.63 16.63
CA ASP A 98 14.39 -13.25 17.08
C ASP A 98 15.09 -12.23 16.19
N LYS A 99 14.66 -12.10 14.92
CA LYS A 99 15.20 -11.14 13.95
C LYS A 99 14.50 -9.79 13.98
N GLY A 100 13.41 -9.65 14.76
CA GLY A 100 12.57 -8.45 14.79
C GLY A 100 11.84 -8.16 13.47
N TRP A 101 11.73 -9.16 12.58
CA TRP A 101 11.04 -9.03 11.31
C TRP A 101 9.55 -8.83 11.53
N LYS A 102 8.91 -8.05 10.64
CA LYS A 102 7.48 -7.75 10.68
C LYS A 102 6.80 -8.43 9.50
N PRO A 103 5.53 -8.86 9.65
CA PRO A 103 4.77 -9.36 8.52
C PRO A 103 4.47 -8.22 7.55
N HIS A 104 4.83 -8.40 6.28
CA HIS A 104 4.52 -7.48 5.19
C HIS A 104 3.36 -8.05 4.38
N LEU A 105 2.31 -7.26 4.15
CA LEU A 105 1.12 -7.71 3.43
C LEU A 105 1.37 -7.60 1.93
N LEU A 106 1.37 -8.74 1.24
CA LEU A 106 1.72 -8.83 -0.17
C LEU A 106 0.51 -8.80 -1.10
N ASP A 107 -0.56 -9.51 -0.73
CA ASP A 107 -1.77 -9.62 -1.55
C ASP A 107 -2.98 -10.13 -0.75
N TRP A 108 -4.17 -9.96 -1.31
CA TRP A 108 -5.43 -10.50 -0.85
C TRP A 108 -6.08 -11.30 -1.99
N SER A 109 -6.40 -12.57 -1.74
CA SER A 109 -7.06 -13.43 -2.73
C SER A 109 -8.36 -12.81 -3.24
N GLY A 110 -8.68 -13.01 -4.52
CA GLY A 110 -9.85 -12.35 -5.10
C GLY A 110 -11.19 -12.94 -4.63
N ASP A 111 -11.18 -14.11 -3.98
CA ASP A 111 -12.34 -14.65 -3.23
C ASP A 111 -12.52 -13.98 -1.85
N GLY A 112 -11.59 -13.11 -1.43
CA GLY A 112 -11.62 -12.43 -0.14
C GLY A 112 -11.25 -13.30 1.05
N GLY A 113 -10.96 -14.59 0.86
CA GLY A 113 -10.80 -15.58 1.93
C GLY A 113 -9.39 -15.72 2.49
N ARG A 114 -8.36 -15.21 1.80
CA ARG A 114 -6.94 -15.41 2.18
C ARG A 114 -6.11 -14.14 2.01
N ALA A 115 -5.14 -13.97 2.90
CA ALA A 115 -4.14 -12.93 2.80
C ALA A 115 -2.74 -13.55 2.67
N LEU A 116 -1.90 -12.91 1.86
CA LEU A 116 -0.54 -13.34 1.59
C LEU A 116 0.42 -12.37 2.26
N PHE A 117 1.42 -12.88 2.97
CA PHE A 117 2.43 -12.09 3.65
C PHE A 117 3.83 -12.59 3.30
N SER A 118 4.83 -11.72 3.43
CA SER A 118 6.21 -12.14 3.67
C SER A 118 6.62 -11.90 5.12
N MET A 119 7.57 -12.70 5.58
CA MET A 119 8.28 -12.51 6.83
C MET A 119 9.78 -12.57 6.56
N GLY A 120 10.44 -11.41 6.58
CA GLY A 120 11.80 -11.29 6.06
C GLY A 120 11.85 -11.56 4.55
N ASP A 121 13.02 -12.00 4.08
CA ASP A 121 13.32 -12.09 2.64
C ASP A 121 13.11 -13.50 2.05
N ASP A 122 12.71 -14.49 2.84
CA ASP A 122 12.73 -15.90 2.43
C ASP A 122 11.51 -16.73 2.84
N THR A 123 10.49 -16.11 3.43
CA THR A 123 9.30 -16.82 3.91
C THR A 123 8.04 -16.16 3.39
N VAL A 124 7.20 -16.95 2.73
CA VAL A 124 5.83 -16.58 2.33
C VAL A 124 4.85 -17.23 3.28
N ILE A 125 3.87 -16.47 3.77
CA ILE A 125 2.84 -16.90 4.70
C ILE A 125 1.47 -16.69 4.06
N VAL A 126 0.64 -17.73 4.07
CA VAL A 126 -0.77 -17.68 3.69
C VAL A 126 -1.59 -17.70 4.97
N VAL A 127 -2.47 -16.70 5.13
CA VAL A 127 -3.43 -16.61 6.24
C VAL A 127 -4.82 -16.89 5.70
N ASP A 128 -5.49 -17.89 6.26
CA ASP A 128 -6.92 -18.08 6.09
C ASP A 128 -7.67 -17.05 6.93
N LEU A 129 -8.43 -16.16 6.30
CA LEU A 129 -9.04 -15.02 6.98
C LEU A 129 -10.26 -15.41 7.82
N HIS A 130 -10.89 -16.55 7.51
CA HIS A 130 -12.06 -17.05 8.25
C HIS A 130 -11.67 -17.67 9.60
N THR A 131 -10.51 -18.34 9.62
CA THR A 131 -10.05 -19.12 10.78
C THR A 131 -8.85 -18.51 11.48
N GLY A 132 -8.15 -17.58 10.84
CA GLY A 132 -6.88 -17.01 11.31
C GLY A 132 -5.70 -17.98 11.20
N ARG A 133 -5.88 -19.16 10.59
CA ARG A 133 -4.84 -20.18 10.45
C ARG A 133 -3.75 -19.69 9.49
N GLN A 134 -2.49 -19.89 9.88
CA GLN A 134 -1.32 -19.50 9.10
C GLN A 134 -0.60 -20.75 8.58
N THR A 135 -0.23 -20.77 7.30
CA THR A 135 0.66 -21.76 6.68
C THR A 135 1.77 -21.03 5.95
N SER A 136 2.91 -21.67 5.72
CA SER A 136 4.06 -21.00 5.10
C SER A 136 4.91 -21.94 4.26
N PHE A 137 5.64 -21.36 3.31
CA PHE A 137 6.67 -22.05 2.52
C PHE A 137 7.84 -21.10 2.24
N PRO A 138 9.05 -21.63 2.00
CA PRO A 138 10.23 -20.81 1.72
C PRO A 138 10.19 -20.26 0.30
N SER A 139 10.41 -18.96 0.13
CA SER A 139 10.60 -18.31 -1.17
C SER A 139 11.18 -16.91 -0.99
N ARG A 140 12.11 -16.53 -1.87
CA ARG A 140 12.63 -15.16 -1.99
C ARG A 140 12.00 -14.37 -3.14
N ALA A 141 11.11 -15.00 -3.89
CA ALA A 141 10.43 -14.38 -5.01
C ALA A 141 9.33 -13.44 -4.51
N SER A 142 9.02 -12.40 -5.29
CA SER A 142 7.80 -11.62 -5.09
C SER A 142 6.60 -12.52 -5.32
N ALA A 143 5.70 -12.59 -4.35
CA ALA A 143 4.58 -13.53 -4.33
C ALA A 143 3.25 -12.78 -4.37
N ARG A 144 2.33 -13.23 -5.22
CA ARG A 144 0.95 -12.74 -5.31
C ARG A 144 0.00 -13.90 -5.53
N PHE A 145 -1.25 -13.78 -5.12
CA PHE A 145 -2.24 -14.80 -5.46
C PHE A 145 -2.52 -14.78 -6.97
N SER A 146 -2.64 -15.96 -7.56
CA SER A 146 -3.22 -16.08 -8.91
C SER A 146 -4.70 -15.76 -8.83
N ARG A 147 -5.21 -14.99 -9.79
CA ARG A 147 -6.61 -14.61 -9.91
C ARG A 147 -7.40 -15.76 -10.59
N PRO A 148 -8.74 -15.75 -10.52
CA PRO A 148 -9.57 -14.84 -9.71
C PRO A 148 -9.55 -15.20 -8.22
N ASN A 149 -9.52 -16.49 -7.87
CA ASN A 149 -9.87 -16.92 -6.51
C ASN A 149 -8.70 -17.01 -5.53
N GLY A 150 -7.45 -16.97 -5.98
CA GLY A 150 -6.28 -17.16 -5.10
C GLY A 150 -6.08 -18.59 -4.62
N GLU A 151 -6.35 -19.57 -5.48
CA GLU A 151 -6.08 -20.99 -5.22
C GLU A 151 -4.63 -21.41 -5.51
N ALA A 152 -3.87 -20.51 -6.13
CA ALA A 152 -2.46 -20.64 -6.43
C ALA A 152 -1.74 -19.31 -6.16
N ILE A 153 -0.41 -19.33 -6.17
CA ILE A 153 0.45 -18.17 -5.98
C ILE A 153 1.36 -18.04 -7.20
N VAL A 154 1.50 -16.83 -7.74
CA VAL A 154 2.46 -16.52 -8.79
C VAL A 154 3.70 -15.88 -8.16
N LEU A 155 4.85 -16.50 -8.40
CA LEU A 155 6.16 -16.12 -7.91
C LEU A 155 6.97 -15.48 -9.04
N SER A 156 7.35 -14.22 -8.87
CA SER A 156 8.26 -13.50 -9.77
C SER A 156 9.62 -13.33 -9.09
N SER A 157 10.67 -13.82 -9.76
CA SER A 157 12.05 -13.66 -9.28
C SER A 157 12.79 -12.71 -10.21
N SER A 158 13.42 -11.69 -9.65
CA SER A 158 14.35 -10.82 -10.36
C SER A 158 15.67 -10.78 -9.61
N SER A 159 16.79 -11.02 -10.30
CA SER A 159 18.11 -10.83 -9.70
C SER A 159 19.05 -10.12 -10.67
N GLN A 160 20.05 -9.42 -10.12
CA GLN A 160 21.02 -8.72 -10.94
C GLN A 160 21.84 -9.71 -11.76
N GLY A 161 21.98 -9.45 -13.07
CA GLY A 161 22.74 -10.29 -13.99
C GLY A 161 22.07 -11.62 -14.41
N GLN A 162 20.89 -11.97 -13.91
CA GLN A 162 20.15 -13.16 -14.34
C GLN A 162 18.81 -12.79 -15.00
N PRO A 163 18.29 -13.64 -15.90
CA PRO A 163 16.92 -13.51 -16.39
C PRO A 163 15.92 -13.54 -15.24
N SER A 164 14.88 -12.72 -15.33
CA SER A 164 13.78 -12.79 -14.37
C SER A 164 12.89 -13.98 -14.73
N THR A 165 12.40 -14.68 -13.71
CA THR A 165 11.57 -15.88 -13.90
C THR A 165 10.17 -15.67 -13.31
N LEU A 166 9.22 -16.44 -13.83
CA LEU A 166 7.84 -16.42 -13.37
C LEU A 166 7.33 -17.86 -13.24
N GLN A 167 6.76 -18.20 -12.09
CA GLN A 167 6.21 -19.52 -11.80
C GLN A 167 4.87 -19.40 -11.10
N ARG A 168 3.97 -20.35 -11.34
CA ARG A 168 2.78 -20.56 -10.50
C ARG A 168 3.01 -21.78 -9.62
N VAL A 169 2.76 -21.61 -8.33
CA VAL A 169 2.85 -22.63 -7.29
C VAL A 169 1.50 -22.82 -6.60
N ASP A 170 1.29 -23.98 -5.99
CA ASP A 170 0.16 -24.16 -5.06
C ASP A 170 0.38 -23.38 -3.74
N LEU A 171 -0.60 -23.42 -2.84
CA LEU A 171 -0.52 -22.74 -1.54
C LEU A 171 0.57 -23.28 -0.59
N ALA A 172 1.17 -24.44 -0.92
CA ALA A 172 2.28 -25.04 -0.19
C ALA A 172 3.64 -24.77 -0.87
N GLY A 173 3.67 -24.04 -1.99
CA GLY A 173 4.89 -23.71 -2.72
C GLY A 173 5.33 -24.75 -3.76
N ASN A 174 4.52 -25.76 -4.05
CA ASN A 174 4.85 -26.74 -5.11
C ASN A 174 4.57 -26.16 -6.48
N VAL A 175 5.54 -26.27 -7.40
CA VAL A 175 5.43 -25.73 -8.77
C VAL A 175 4.33 -26.44 -9.55
N GLN A 176 3.39 -25.66 -10.06
CA GLN A 176 2.33 -26.10 -10.98
C GLN A 176 2.64 -25.74 -12.43
N LEU A 177 3.25 -24.57 -12.66
CA LEU A 177 3.58 -24.05 -13.99
C LEU A 177 4.84 -23.18 -13.92
N THR A 178 5.70 -23.29 -14.92
CA THR A 178 6.79 -22.33 -15.18
C THR A 178 6.50 -21.62 -16.48
N TYR A 179 6.42 -20.29 -16.45
CA TYR A 179 6.06 -19.49 -17.62
C TYR A 179 7.28 -19.26 -18.53
N PRO A 180 7.11 -19.21 -19.86
CA PRO A 180 8.19 -18.87 -20.78
C PRO A 180 8.53 -17.38 -20.65
N THR A 181 9.74 -17.05 -20.22
CA THR A 181 10.16 -15.68 -19.87
C THR A 181 11.36 -15.16 -20.65
N GLU A 182 12.01 -16.02 -21.46
CA GLU A 182 13.24 -15.68 -22.18
C GLU A 182 12.99 -14.84 -23.44
N ASN A 183 11.88 -15.07 -24.15
CA ASN A 183 11.51 -14.33 -25.35
C ASN A 183 9.99 -14.17 -25.47
N LEU A 184 9.49 -13.04 -25.01
CA LEU A 184 8.06 -12.70 -24.97
C LEU A 184 7.62 -12.15 -26.33
N ALA A 185 7.23 -13.02 -27.26
CA ALA A 185 6.72 -12.67 -28.59
C ALA A 185 7.69 -11.82 -29.42
N GLY A 186 9.00 -11.98 -29.21
CA GLY A 186 9.97 -11.13 -29.87
C GLY A 186 10.01 -9.72 -29.30
N ALA A 187 9.43 -9.42 -28.13
CA ALA A 187 9.57 -8.15 -27.41
C ALA A 187 10.72 -8.14 -26.40
N GLY A 188 11.33 -9.30 -26.13
CA GLY A 188 12.48 -9.45 -25.24
C GLY A 188 12.17 -10.32 -24.02
N ARG A 189 13.02 -10.25 -23.00
CA ARG A 189 12.88 -11.06 -21.78
C ARG A 189 11.97 -10.40 -20.76
N PHE A 190 11.38 -11.21 -19.90
CA PHE A 190 10.62 -10.75 -18.74
C PHE A 190 11.47 -9.90 -17.79
N GLY A 191 10.88 -8.80 -17.33
CA GLY A 191 11.54 -7.82 -16.46
C GLY A 191 11.33 -8.01 -14.96
N GLY A 192 10.39 -8.87 -14.55
CA GLY A 192 10.03 -9.10 -13.15
C GLY A 192 8.66 -8.54 -12.77
N ASP A 193 8.18 -7.50 -13.44
CA ASP A 193 6.88 -6.87 -13.17
C ASP A 193 5.76 -7.45 -14.03
N TYR A 194 4.66 -7.83 -13.38
CA TYR A 194 3.46 -8.32 -14.05
C TYR A 194 2.17 -7.90 -13.34
N LEU A 195 1.06 -7.99 -14.07
CA LEU A 195 -0.31 -7.94 -13.55
C LEU A 195 -1.10 -9.13 -14.10
N GLU A 196 -1.88 -9.79 -13.25
CA GLU A 196 -2.87 -10.78 -13.70
C GLU A 196 -4.23 -10.10 -13.77
N THR A 197 -4.99 -10.33 -14.85
CA THR A 197 -6.34 -9.77 -15.01
C THR A 197 -7.23 -10.21 -13.86
N PRO A 198 -8.25 -9.40 -13.46
CA PRO A 198 -9.12 -9.76 -12.34
C PRO A 198 -9.83 -11.11 -12.50
N ASP A 199 -10.08 -11.54 -13.73
CA ASP A 199 -10.68 -12.84 -14.06
C ASP A 199 -9.68 -14.02 -14.08
N GLY A 200 -8.38 -13.75 -13.91
CA GLY A 200 -7.31 -14.76 -13.89
C GLY A 200 -7.00 -15.42 -15.23
N THR A 201 -7.46 -14.88 -16.35
CA THR A 201 -7.26 -15.52 -17.66
C THR A 201 -5.97 -15.08 -18.35
N THR A 202 -5.50 -13.87 -18.06
CA THR A 202 -4.40 -13.22 -18.78
C THR A 202 -3.43 -12.55 -17.81
N LEU A 203 -2.15 -12.61 -18.13
CA LEU A 203 -1.09 -11.84 -17.51
C LEU A 203 -0.61 -10.75 -18.49
N VAL A 204 -0.31 -9.58 -17.95
CA VAL A 204 0.46 -8.52 -18.60
C VAL A 204 1.86 -8.57 -18.02
N LEU A 205 2.86 -8.81 -18.86
CA LEU A 205 4.26 -8.89 -18.47
C LEU A 205 5.02 -7.65 -18.96
N SER A 206 5.78 -7.01 -18.08
CA SER A 206 6.73 -5.97 -18.46
C SER A 206 8.03 -6.63 -18.95
N THR A 207 8.55 -6.22 -20.11
CA THR A 207 9.88 -6.66 -20.56
C THR A 207 10.99 -5.82 -19.89
N ALA A 208 12.22 -6.35 -19.84
CA ALA A 208 13.40 -5.59 -19.44
C ALA A 208 14.51 -5.76 -20.47
N ASN A 209 14.49 -4.88 -21.46
CA ASN A 209 15.50 -4.80 -22.50
C ASN A 209 16.63 -3.91 -22.00
N ARG A 210 17.77 -4.52 -21.63
CA ARG A 210 18.82 -3.83 -20.86
C ARG A 210 19.90 -3.22 -21.76
N GLY A 211 19.64 -3.02 -23.05
CA GLY A 211 20.64 -2.58 -24.04
C GLY A 211 21.80 -3.55 -24.31
N ASN A 212 22.05 -4.51 -23.41
CA ASN A 212 23.12 -5.52 -23.47
C ASN A 212 22.68 -6.81 -24.19
N ASP A 213 21.48 -6.81 -24.75
CA ASP A 213 20.94 -7.97 -25.48
C ASP A 213 21.61 -8.06 -26.86
N ALA A 214 21.71 -9.28 -27.40
CA ALA A 214 22.40 -9.55 -28.68
C ALA A 214 21.85 -8.71 -29.86
N ALA A 215 20.59 -8.27 -29.75
CA ALA A 215 20.06 -7.14 -30.50
C ALA A 215 19.75 -6.01 -29.50
N PRO A 216 20.39 -4.83 -29.60
CA PRO A 216 20.13 -3.73 -28.69
C PRO A 216 18.67 -3.29 -28.84
N ARG A 217 17.91 -3.45 -27.76
CA ARG A 217 16.54 -2.96 -27.63
C ARG A 217 16.52 -1.99 -26.47
N THR A 218 16.01 -0.80 -26.74
CA THR A 218 16.00 0.34 -25.81
C THR A 218 14.60 0.60 -25.24
N ASP A 219 13.56 -0.03 -25.79
CA ASP A 219 12.20 0.10 -25.30
C ASP A 219 11.76 -1.14 -24.49
N ASN A 220 11.13 -0.90 -23.34
CA ASN A 220 10.34 -1.92 -22.67
C ASN A 220 8.96 -1.99 -23.32
N SER A 221 8.45 -3.19 -23.52
CA SER A 221 7.10 -3.46 -23.99
C SER A 221 6.28 -4.14 -22.90
N PHE A 222 4.97 -4.14 -23.10
CA PHE A 222 4.06 -5.00 -22.37
C PHE A 222 3.63 -6.16 -23.26
N VAL A 223 3.61 -7.38 -22.72
CA VAL A 223 3.20 -8.58 -23.46
C VAL A 223 2.06 -9.25 -22.73
N LEU A 224 1.00 -9.59 -23.48
CA LEU A 224 -0.09 -10.42 -22.98
C LEU A 224 0.33 -11.89 -23.04
N MET A 225 0.07 -12.62 -21.97
CA MET A 225 0.29 -14.05 -21.86
C MET A 225 -0.95 -14.69 -21.24
N GLY A 226 -1.41 -15.82 -21.76
CA GLY A 226 -2.46 -16.59 -21.10
C GLY A 226 -1.97 -17.11 -19.74
N ASN A 227 -2.88 -17.31 -18.79
CA ASN A 227 -2.53 -17.93 -17.50
C ASN A 227 -2.05 -19.39 -17.66
N ASP A 228 -2.19 -19.99 -18.85
CA ASP A 228 -1.60 -21.27 -19.23
C ASP A 228 -0.13 -21.18 -19.69
N GLY A 229 0.42 -19.96 -19.82
CA GLY A 229 1.75 -19.68 -20.33
C GLY A 229 1.85 -19.50 -21.84
N THR A 230 0.72 -19.51 -22.55
CA THR A 230 0.69 -19.22 -23.98
C THR A 230 1.02 -17.73 -24.20
N VAL A 231 2.14 -17.46 -24.86
CA VAL A 231 2.54 -16.09 -25.20
C VAL A 231 1.61 -15.54 -26.28
N GLY A 232 0.96 -14.42 -25.98
CA GLY A 232 0.05 -13.72 -26.88
C GLY A 232 0.78 -12.61 -27.66
N ARG A 233 0.22 -11.40 -27.59
CA ARG A 233 0.68 -10.24 -28.36
C ARG A 233 1.41 -9.21 -27.51
N VAL A 234 2.23 -8.41 -28.19
CA VAL A 234 2.84 -7.20 -27.64
C VAL A 234 1.81 -6.05 -27.69
N LEU A 235 1.68 -5.29 -26.61
CA LEU A 235 0.87 -4.08 -26.56
C LEU A 235 1.68 -2.87 -27.06
N PRO A 236 1.00 -1.81 -27.55
CA PRO A 236 1.70 -0.59 -27.96
C PRO A 236 2.49 0.01 -26.80
N VAL A 237 3.72 0.45 -27.08
CA VAL A 237 4.62 1.05 -26.10
C VAL A 237 4.14 2.46 -25.74
N PRO A 238 3.94 2.81 -24.45
CA PRO A 238 3.44 4.14 -24.08
C PRO A 238 4.44 5.27 -24.35
N MET A 239 5.74 4.99 -24.19
CA MET A 239 6.80 5.98 -24.29
C MET A 239 7.97 5.40 -25.12
N PRO A 240 8.22 5.92 -26.33
CA PRO A 240 9.38 5.50 -27.13
C PRO A 240 10.69 5.73 -26.37
N ASN A 241 11.58 4.73 -26.36
CA ASN A 241 12.84 4.73 -25.57
C ASN A 241 12.61 4.89 -24.05
N GLY A 242 11.43 4.51 -23.57
CA GLY A 242 11.08 4.50 -22.16
C GLY A 242 11.27 3.13 -21.53
N VAL A 243 11.70 3.13 -20.26
CA VAL A 243 11.67 1.98 -19.37
C VAL A 243 10.33 2.00 -18.64
N CYS A 244 9.40 1.19 -19.14
CA CYS A 244 8.04 1.07 -18.62
C CYS A 244 7.87 -0.19 -17.75
N MET A 245 7.09 -0.07 -16.68
CA MET A 245 6.69 -1.15 -15.79
C MET A 245 5.20 -1.05 -15.44
N THR A 246 4.55 -2.20 -15.25
CA THR A 246 3.18 -2.26 -14.73
C THR A 246 3.13 -1.85 -13.27
N THR A 247 2.10 -1.12 -12.86
CA THR A 247 1.90 -0.73 -11.45
C THR A 247 0.63 -1.37 -10.88
N ARG A 248 -0.54 -1.06 -11.46
CA ARG A 248 -1.84 -1.56 -11.01
C ARG A 248 -2.90 -1.57 -12.10
N TRP A 249 -4.04 -2.21 -11.82
CA TRP A 249 -5.25 -2.02 -12.62
C TRP A 249 -5.95 -0.69 -12.32
N LEU A 250 -6.41 -0.04 -13.39
CA LEU A 250 -7.27 1.15 -13.34
C LEU A 250 -8.74 0.76 -13.55
N THR A 251 -8.96 -0.14 -14.51
CA THR A 251 -10.23 -0.82 -14.80
C THR A 251 -9.92 -2.30 -15.04
N PRO A 252 -10.93 -3.18 -15.20
CA PRO A 252 -10.66 -4.58 -15.57
C PRO A 252 -9.93 -4.76 -16.92
N THR A 253 -9.91 -3.73 -17.78
CA THR A 253 -9.33 -3.79 -19.13
C THR A 253 -8.24 -2.75 -19.38
N ASP A 254 -7.92 -1.92 -18.40
CA ASP A 254 -6.88 -0.88 -18.47
C ASP A 254 -6.00 -0.94 -17.24
N PHE A 255 -4.68 -0.88 -17.43
CA PHE A 255 -3.72 -0.78 -16.34
C PHE A 255 -2.94 0.52 -16.38
N VAL A 256 -2.36 0.87 -15.24
CA VAL A 256 -1.43 1.98 -15.09
C VAL A 256 -0.02 1.46 -15.34
N ALA A 257 0.68 2.10 -16.27
CA ALA A 257 2.09 1.92 -16.53
C ALA A 257 2.87 3.14 -16.04
N ARG A 258 3.98 2.90 -15.34
CA ARG A 258 4.97 3.93 -15.04
C ARG A 258 6.10 3.82 -16.04
N CYS A 259 6.38 4.89 -16.76
CA CYS A 259 7.45 4.95 -17.74
C CYS A 259 8.47 6.01 -17.34
N ASN A 260 9.76 5.67 -17.40
CA ASN A 260 10.86 6.60 -17.24
C ASN A 260 11.60 6.74 -18.56
N ILE A 261 12.07 7.94 -18.90
CA ILE A 261 12.98 8.10 -20.04
C ILE A 261 14.31 7.42 -19.70
N GLU A 262 14.84 6.64 -20.64
CA GLU A 262 16.13 5.96 -20.44
C GLU A 262 17.24 6.96 -20.04
N ASN A 263 18.05 6.59 -19.05
CA ASN A 263 19.13 7.43 -18.50
C ASN A 263 18.67 8.79 -17.95
N SER A 264 17.40 8.90 -17.55
CA SER A 264 16.81 10.12 -16.98
C SER A 264 15.94 9.79 -15.75
N ALA A 265 15.76 10.78 -14.88
CA ALA A 265 14.76 10.73 -13.80
C ALA A 265 13.36 11.15 -14.29
N ALA A 266 13.25 11.59 -15.55
CA ALA A 266 11.98 12.03 -16.11
C ALA A 266 11.01 10.85 -16.23
N SER A 267 9.79 11.03 -15.73
CA SER A 267 8.79 9.97 -15.63
C SER A 267 7.39 10.45 -15.96
N GLN A 268 6.54 9.51 -16.36
CA GLN A 268 5.14 9.76 -16.71
C GLN A 268 4.30 8.52 -16.43
N LEU A 269 3.08 8.72 -15.96
CA LEU A 269 2.09 7.65 -15.81
C LEU A 269 1.22 7.56 -17.06
N TRP A 270 0.88 6.33 -17.44
CA TRP A 270 0.11 6.01 -18.64
C TRP A 270 -1.01 5.05 -18.31
N LYS A 271 -2.17 5.25 -18.96
CA LYS A 271 -3.23 4.25 -19.06
C LYS A 271 -2.98 3.41 -20.30
N VAL A 272 -2.91 2.09 -20.13
CA VAL A 272 -2.64 1.13 -21.21
C VAL A 272 -3.82 0.16 -21.33
N PRO A 273 -4.57 0.21 -22.45
CA PRO A 273 -5.66 -0.71 -22.71
C PRO A 273 -5.18 -2.11 -23.14
N LEU A 274 -5.84 -3.17 -22.67
CA LEU A 274 -5.52 -4.55 -23.05
C LEU A 274 -5.90 -4.89 -24.50
N ASP A 275 -6.85 -4.17 -25.08
CA ASP A 275 -7.32 -4.40 -26.45
C ASP A 275 -6.27 -4.06 -27.52
N GLY A 276 -5.17 -3.39 -27.13
CA GLY A 276 -4.10 -2.97 -28.03
C GLY A 276 -4.34 -1.59 -28.66
N SER A 277 -5.35 -0.84 -28.20
CA SER A 277 -5.50 0.57 -28.55
C SER A 277 -4.38 1.44 -27.95
N ALA A 278 -4.26 2.67 -28.44
CA ALA A 278 -3.15 3.54 -28.09
C ALA A 278 -3.16 3.93 -26.59
N PRO A 279 -2.01 3.81 -25.89
CA PRO A 279 -1.87 4.31 -24.52
C PRO A 279 -2.17 5.81 -24.42
N THR A 280 -2.73 6.22 -23.28
CA THR A 280 -3.03 7.63 -22.99
C THR A 280 -2.26 8.07 -21.76
N ALA A 281 -1.57 9.20 -21.83
CA ALA A 281 -0.88 9.78 -20.68
C ALA A 281 -1.90 10.14 -19.57
N LEU A 282 -1.60 9.74 -18.34
CA LEU A 282 -2.36 10.12 -17.14
C LEU A 282 -1.78 11.36 -16.47
N THR A 283 -0.47 11.56 -16.59
CA THR A 283 0.23 12.76 -16.11
C THR A 283 1.00 13.42 -17.25
N ALA A 284 1.37 14.69 -17.10
CA ALA A 284 2.39 15.33 -17.93
C ALA A 284 3.75 14.68 -17.64
N LEU A 285 4.72 14.88 -18.54
CA LEU A 285 6.09 14.40 -18.32
C LEU A 285 6.71 15.19 -17.17
N ASN A 286 6.95 14.56 -16.03
CA ASN A 286 7.66 15.16 -14.89
C ASN A 286 9.16 14.95 -15.08
N ASN A 287 9.93 16.02 -15.21
CA ASN A 287 11.37 15.95 -15.43
C ASN A 287 12.22 15.75 -14.15
N ALA A 288 11.58 15.64 -12.98
CA ALA A 288 12.17 15.52 -11.64
C ALA A 288 13.11 16.67 -11.24
N LYS A 289 12.96 17.85 -11.85
CA LYS A 289 13.76 19.06 -11.60
C LYS A 289 12.91 20.24 -11.11
N ASN A 290 11.76 19.95 -10.49
CA ASN A 290 10.88 20.96 -9.90
C ASN A 290 10.47 22.03 -10.92
N GLU A 291 9.99 21.59 -12.09
CA GLU A 291 9.42 22.49 -13.10
C GLU A 291 8.04 23.02 -12.67
N PRO A 292 7.59 24.17 -13.23
CA PRO A 292 6.27 24.70 -12.92
C PRO A 292 5.17 23.66 -13.14
N GLY A 293 4.32 23.42 -12.13
CA GLY A 293 3.30 22.36 -12.17
C GLY A 293 3.74 21.02 -11.55
N PHE A 294 4.97 20.91 -11.07
CA PHE A 294 5.49 19.76 -10.31
C PHE A 294 6.23 20.22 -9.04
N ASP A 295 5.74 21.26 -8.38
CA ASP A 295 6.39 21.85 -7.20
C ASP A 295 6.55 20.82 -6.06
N GLY A 296 7.80 20.44 -5.79
CA GLY A 296 8.19 19.44 -4.81
C GLY A 296 7.91 17.98 -5.22
N ASP A 297 7.51 17.75 -6.46
CA ASP A 297 7.22 16.43 -7.05
C ASP A 297 8.39 15.99 -7.95
N TYR A 298 9.06 14.92 -7.55
CA TYR A 298 10.19 14.31 -8.24
C TYR A 298 9.81 13.07 -9.05
N GLY A 299 8.53 12.76 -9.17
CA GLY A 299 8.02 11.69 -10.01
C GLY A 299 6.81 10.99 -9.41
N ASP A 300 5.95 10.50 -10.29
CA ASP A 300 4.74 9.79 -9.92
C ASP A 300 4.94 8.27 -9.99
N MET A 301 4.44 7.58 -8.97
CA MET A 301 4.62 6.13 -8.78
C MET A 301 3.40 5.32 -9.20
N ASP A 302 2.21 5.86 -8.98
CA ASP A 302 0.95 5.15 -9.15
C ASP A 302 -0.25 6.12 -9.26
N ALA A 303 -1.41 5.65 -9.75
CA ALA A 303 -2.60 6.46 -9.97
C ALA A 303 -3.93 5.76 -9.63
N TRP A 304 -4.85 6.51 -8.99
CA TRP A 304 -6.23 6.11 -8.73
C TRP A 304 -7.19 7.06 -9.42
N GLN A 305 -8.13 6.52 -10.18
CA GLN A 305 -9.20 7.30 -10.78
C GLN A 305 -10.46 7.20 -9.93
N LEU A 306 -10.92 8.35 -9.43
CA LEU A 306 -12.15 8.49 -8.66
C LEU A 306 -13.13 9.38 -9.42
N PRO A 307 -14.43 9.38 -9.05
CA PRO A 307 -15.40 10.32 -9.61
C PRO A 307 -15.00 11.79 -9.43
N SER A 308 -14.25 12.10 -8.36
CA SER A 308 -13.74 13.44 -8.05
C SER A 308 -12.45 13.80 -8.79
N GLY A 309 -11.86 12.89 -9.58
CA GLY A 309 -10.66 13.12 -10.38
C GLY A 309 -9.61 12.03 -10.22
N THR A 310 -8.46 12.24 -10.88
CA THR A 310 -7.31 11.34 -10.80
C THR A 310 -6.36 11.81 -9.70
N PHE A 311 -6.00 10.87 -8.83
CA PHE A 311 -5.06 11.07 -7.75
C PHE A 311 -3.83 10.22 -7.99
N VAL A 312 -2.65 10.73 -7.66
CA VAL A 312 -1.39 10.04 -7.88
C VAL A 312 -0.54 10.00 -6.61
N GLN A 313 0.26 8.96 -6.51
CA GLN A 313 1.28 8.82 -5.47
C GLN A 313 2.56 9.47 -5.98
N SER A 314 2.88 10.67 -5.49
CA SER A 314 4.05 11.43 -5.92
C SER A 314 5.22 11.29 -4.92
N LEU A 315 6.43 11.41 -5.45
CA LEU A 315 7.67 11.39 -4.68
C LEU A 315 8.15 12.81 -4.35
N GLY A 316 8.56 13.01 -3.11
CA GLY A 316 9.15 14.23 -2.59
C GLY A 316 10.62 14.06 -2.22
N ALA A 317 11.26 15.17 -1.85
CA ALA A 317 12.62 15.15 -1.34
C ALA A 317 12.73 14.29 -0.06
N CYS A 318 13.91 13.72 0.18
CA CYS A 318 14.22 12.93 1.37
C CYS A 318 13.33 11.68 1.57
N GLY A 319 12.84 11.09 0.47
CA GLY A 319 12.02 9.87 0.51
C GLY A 319 10.59 10.09 1.00
N VAL A 320 10.12 11.34 1.05
CA VAL A 320 8.71 11.64 1.31
C VAL A 320 7.87 11.13 0.15
N VAL A 321 6.74 10.53 0.47
CA VAL A 321 5.72 10.11 -0.49
C VAL A 321 4.45 10.87 -0.14
N PHE A 322 3.77 11.48 -1.12
CA PHE A 322 2.59 12.28 -0.85
C PHE A 322 1.50 12.07 -1.91
N LEU A 323 0.29 12.50 -1.56
CA LEU A 323 -0.85 12.45 -2.46
C LEU A 323 -0.89 13.72 -3.32
N SER A 324 -1.04 13.56 -4.62
CA SER A 324 -1.31 14.65 -5.55
C SER A 324 -2.60 14.39 -6.33
N ARG A 325 -3.15 15.46 -6.91
CA ARG A 325 -4.26 15.41 -7.85
C ARG A 325 -3.76 15.87 -9.21
N VAL A 326 -4.16 15.16 -10.25
CA VAL A 326 -3.83 15.53 -11.63
C VAL A 326 -4.69 16.73 -12.04
N THR A 327 -4.05 17.76 -12.61
CA THR A 327 -4.70 18.95 -13.17
C THR A 327 -5.11 18.72 -14.63
N SER A 328 -5.92 19.63 -15.19
CA SER A 328 -6.46 19.46 -16.55
C SER A 328 -5.41 19.40 -17.67
N ASP A 329 -4.23 19.94 -17.43
CA ASP A 329 -3.06 19.91 -18.31
C ASP A 329 -2.10 18.74 -18.02
N GLY A 330 -2.48 17.84 -17.11
CA GLY A 330 -1.71 16.64 -16.76
C GLY A 330 -0.67 16.84 -15.65
N HIS A 331 -0.37 18.08 -15.24
CA HIS A 331 0.49 18.36 -14.10
C HIS A 331 -0.11 17.85 -12.78
N THR A 332 0.64 17.96 -11.68
CA THR A 332 0.19 17.47 -10.37
C THR A 332 0.14 18.61 -9.36
N GLN A 333 -0.90 18.59 -8.53
CA GLN A 333 -1.02 19.49 -7.39
C GLN A 333 -1.10 18.67 -6.11
N ARG A 334 -0.19 18.95 -5.17
CA ARG A 334 -0.17 18.28 -3.87
C ARG A 334 -1.50 18.47 -3.12
N VAL A 335 -2.05 17.37 -2.62
CA VAL A 335 -3.29 17.34 -1.84
C VAL A 335 -2.94 17.46 -0.36
N LYS A 336 -3.55 18.46 0.31
CA LYS A 336 -3.50 18.57 1.77
C LYS A 336 -4.61 17.74 2.40
N VAL A 337 -4.28 16.53 2.81
CA VAL A 337 -5.24 15.64 3.48
C VAL A 337 -5.47 16.10 4.93
N PRO A 338 -6.72 16.38 5.35
CA PRO A 338 -7.01 16.82 6.71
C PRO A 338 -6.59 15.79 7.74
N ARG A 339 -5.96 16.24 8.84
CA ARG A 339 -5.52 15.39 9.97
C ARG A 339 -4.51 14.30 9.61
N ALA A 340 -3.97 14.32 8.40
CA ALA A 340 -2.89 13.45 7.96
C ALA A 340 -1.52 14.12 8.22
N GLY A 341 -0.50 13.28 8.40
CA GLY A 341 0.89 13.69 8.34
C GLY A 341 1.34 14.00 6.91
N ASN A 342 2.60 14.42 6.79
CA ASN A 342 3.17 14.90 5.51
C ASN A 342 3.55 13.77 4.56
N ASN A 343 3.68 12.54 5.06
CA ASN A 343 3.96 11.34 4.28
C ASN A 343 2.68 10.49 4.20
N ILE A 344 2.24 10.20 2.98
CA ILE A 344 0.95 9.58 2.67
C ILE A 344 1.19 8.47 1.66
N ASP A 345 0.82 7.26 2.03
CA ASP A 345 0.77 6.08 1.19
C ASP A 345 -0.69 5.74 0.86
N VAL A 346 -1.06 5.64 -0.41
CA VAL A 346 -2.40 5.19 -0.80
C VAL A 346 -2.45 3.66 -0.85
N VAL A 347 -3.17 3.03 0.08
CA VAL A 347 -3.27 1.56 0.16
C VAL A 347 -4.45 0.98 -0.64
N GLY A 348 -5.29 1.87 -1.18
CA GLY A 348 -6.37 1.53 -2.09
C GLY A 348 -7.43 2.61 -2.20
N SER A 349 -8.52 2.29 -2.89
CA SER A 349 -9.67 3.16 -3.07
C SER A 349 -10.97 2.36 -3.05
N SER A 350 -12.06 2.98 -2.61
CA SER A 350 -13.42 2.44 -2.70
C SER A 350 -14.45 3.55 -2.58
N GLY A 351 -15.58 3.42 -3.28
CA GLY A 351 -16.73 4.32 -3.12
C GLY A 351 -16.42 5.81 -3.31
N GLY A 352 -15.43 6.15 -4.16
CA GLY A 352 -14.98 7.54 -4.36
C GLY A 352 -14.04 8.10 -3.29
N SER A 353 -13.63 7.27 -2.32
CA SER A 353 -12.66 7.60 -1.27
C SER A 353 -11.34 6.87 -1.49
N LEU A 354 -10.26 7.41 -0.94
CA LEU A 354 -8.96 6.76 -0.82
C LEU A 354 -8.78 6.20 0.57
N VAL A 355 -8.09 5.07 0.69
CA VAL A 355 -7.59 4.56 1.96
C VAL A 355 -6.10 4.87 2.03
N LEU A 356 -5.71 5.57 3.08
CA LEU A 356 -4.39 6.18 3.22
C LEU A 356 -3.70 5.67 4.48
N LYS A 357 -2.43 5.29 4.34
CA LYS A 357 -1.50 5.12 5.44
C LYS A 357 -0.74 6.44 5.61
N SER A 358 -0.93 7.09 6.75
CA SER A 358 -0.42 8.43 7.01
C SER A 358 0.63 8.41 8.12
N THR A 359 1.79 9.00 7.81
CA THR A 359 2.95 9.06 8.69
C THR A 359 3.27 10.52 9.01
N THR A 360 3.41 10.84 10.30
CA THR A 360 3.71 12.21 10.73
C THR A 360 5.20 12.45 10.84
N GLY A 361 5.74 13.21 9.90
CA GLY A 361 7.18 13.49 9.82
C GLY A 361 7.98 12.19 9.64
N CYS A 362 9.10 12.09 10.35
CA CYS A 362 9.94 10.89 10.35
C CYS A 362 9.56 9.87 11.44
N SER A 363 8.42 10.04 12.12
CA SER A 363 7.97 9.11 13.16
C SER A 363 7.42 7.83 12.53
N PRO A 364 7.64 6.63 13.11
CA PRO A 364 6.99 5.40 12.70
C PRO A 364 5.53 5.32 13.17
N SER A 365 4.98 6.37 13.79
CA SER A 365 3.58 6.46 14.16
C SER A 365 2.73 6.67 12.92
N THR A 366 2.02 5.61 12.55
CA THR A 366 1.27 5.49 11.31
C THR A 366 -0.20 5.27 11.59
N ALA A 367 -1.06 6.13 11.03
CA ALA A 367 -2.52 5.98 11.06
C ALA A 367 -3.04 5.46 9.72
N LEU A 368 -4.07 4.63 9.75
CA LEU A 368 -4.86 4.28 8.58
C LEU A 368 -6.10 5.18 8.55
N LEU A 369 -6.34 5.83 7.42
CA LEU A 369 -7.39 6.81 7.22
C LEU A 369 -8.22 6.44 6.00
N SER A 370 -9.52 6.70 6.03
CA SER A 370 -10.31 6.91 4.82
C SER A 370 -10.33 8.41 4.53
N TYR A 371 -10.12 8.80 3.28
CA TYR A 371 -10.16 10.17 2.80
C TYR A 371 -11.17 10.29 1.66
N ASP A 372 -12.19 11.11 1.88
CA ASP A 372 -13.12 11.54 0.84
C ASP A 372 -12.60 12.85 0.24
N PRO A 373 -12.05 12.84 -0.99
CA PRO A 373 -11.57 14.04 -1.64
C PRO A 373 -12.70 15.01 -2.08
N ALA A 374 -13.93 14.53 -2.29
CA ALA A 374 -15.05 15.39 -2.67
C ALA A 374 -15.53 16.21 -1.47
N ALA A 375 -15.60 15.60 -0.28
CA ALA A 375 -15.93 16.29 0.96
C ALA A 375 -14.72 16.95 1.64
N ASN A 376 -13.50 16.66 1.18
CA ASN A 376 -12.25 16.97 1.86
C ASN A 376 -12.28 16.61 3.35
N ALA A 377 -12.64 15.36 3.63
CA ALA A 377 -12.86 14.86 4.99
C ALA A 377 -12.11 13.55 5.22
N THR A 378 -11.58 13.36 6.43
CA THR A 378 -10.92 12.13 6.84
C THR A 378 -11.61 11.45 8.01
N LYS A 379 -11.55 10.12 8.00
CA LYS A 379 -11.95 9.25 9.09
C LYS A 379 -10.79 8.34 9.46
N VAL A 380 -10.42 8.32 10.74
CA VAL A 380 -9.36 7.42 11.23
C VAL A 380 -9.93 6.01 11.36
N LEU A 381 -9.34 5.06 10.66
CA LEU A 381 -9.73 3.65 10.65
C LEU A 381 -8.94 2.83 11.67
N LEU A 382 -7.66 3.12 11.88
CA LEU A 382 -6.76 2.41 12.80
C LEU A 382 -5.52 3.24 13.14
N GLY A 383 -4.90 3.02 14.31
CA GLY A 383 -3.63 3.65 14.70
C GLY A 383 -3.80 4.82 15.68
N PRO A 384 -2.85 5.78 15.70
CA PRO A 384 -2.84 6.90 16.64
C PRO A 384 -4.18 7.65 16.65
N THR A 385 -4.61 8.13 17.82
CA THR A 385 -5.93 8.72 18.13
C THR A 385 -7.10 7.75 18.26
N VAL A 386 -6.94 6.46 17.90
CA VAL A 386 -7.97 5.45 18.19
C VAL A 386 -7.51 4.35 19.15
N ASN A 387 -6.24 3.93 19.10
CA ASN A 387 -5.76 2.86 19.99
C ASN A 387 -4.27 2.94 20.36
N ASP A 388 -3.64 4.10 20.19
CA ASP A 388 -2.22 4.41 20.53
C ASP A 388 -1.13 3.51 19.92
N GLY A 389 -1.49 2.43 19.23
CA GLY A 389 -0.60 1.62 18.41
C GLY A 389 -0.43 2.18 17.00
N ARG A 390 0.30 1.46 16.16
CA ARG A 390 0.60 1.89 14.79
C ARG A 390 0.22 0.84 13.75
N VAL A 391 -0.10 1.32 12.56
CA VAL A 391 -0.29 0.49 11.38
C VAL A 391 1.07 0.12 10.81
N VAL A 392 1.32 -1.17 10.65
CA VAL A 392 2.54 -1.70 10.02
C VAL A 392 2.37 -1.72 8.52
N ASP A 393 1.27 -2.32 8.06
CA ASP A 393 0.95 -2.45 6.65
C ASP A 393 -0.57 -2.52 6.43
N ALA A 394 -1.04 -2.22 5.22
CA ALA A 394 -2.46 -2.28 4.89
C ALA A 394 -2.73 -2.43 3.39
N MET A 395 -3.87 -3.02 3.05
CA MET A 395 -4.34 -3.21 1.67
C MET A 395 -5.87 -3.22 1.62
N THR A 396 -6.45 -2.47 0.69
CA THR A 396 -7.91 -2.50 0.41
C THR A 396 -8.25 -3.62 -0.57
N PHE A 397 -9.39 -4.27 -0.36
CA PHE A 397 -9.86 -5.38 -1.20
C PHE A 397 -9.94 -4.98 -2.68
N GLY A 398 -9.55 -5.89 -3.57
CA GLY A 398 -9.61 -5.69 -5.03
C GLY A 398 -8.62 -4.66 -5.60
N GLN A 399 -7.81 -4.02 -4.75
CA GLN A 399 -6.85 -2.97 -5.14
C GLN A 399 -5.40 -3.48 -5.16
N GLY A 400 -5.19 -4.77 -4.83
CA GLY A 400 -3.90 -5.36 -4.52
C GLY A 400 -2.96 -5.49 -5.72
N TYR A 401 -2.25 -4.42 -6.03
CA TYR A 401 -0.99 -4.43 -6.79
C TYR A 401 -0.17 -3.21 -6.33
N ARG A 402 0.79 -3.43 -5.43
CA ARG A 402 1.97 -2.56 -5.29
C ARG A 402 3.18 -3.41 -5.75
N SER A 403 3.94 -2.91 -6.71
CA SER A 403 5.25 -3.48 -7.08
C SER A 403 6.33 -3.07 -6.08
#